data_AF-A0A9D5SED2-F1
#
_entry.id   AF-A0A9D5SED2-F1
#
_cell.length_a   1.000
_cell.length_b   1.000
_cell.length_c   1.000
_cell.angle_alpha   90.00
_cell.angle_beta   90.00
_cell.angle_gamma   90.00
#
_symmetry.space_group_name_H-M   'P 1'
#
loop_
_entity.id
_entity.type
_entity.pdbx_description
1 polymer ?
#
loop_
_entity_poly.entity_id
_entity_poly.type
_entity_poly.pdbx_seq_one_letter_code
_entity_poly.pdbx_strand_id
1 'polypeptide(L)'
;MEHNKFSLEGIFDLCQQYRNDIYERKDLKQVLNRRKVRFINPEGKFDYAYFGDFYFKSMERMMLVTNNRAYTRYHQCDQMENYLWSTVPVIFAGVQTGYRDDTGREIYTGDIVSVNEEDGKHEFTSVVRYLPFASEPSLICDNFDVMFSMCKHGIHVVGTAYSEMNREMFDFFDSHFVFWPTSQFYMNGMSTEEVIKRAATAKNAPSFLEGCEPIKNRGNKTLYSDINNAMHGNFQLVCVDGDEFIDDHEGPCSTLYADNIPDDYEGEIRNIRLNEEADSVADRLKDSLNEFMIYAHRHPETKFIICDFAKSLFLNESEKREVAKLFSPLRQYNITNVVLPSWISIWLVTEDTLDYMCGGIPNS
;
A
#
# COMPACT_ATOMS: atom_id res chain seq x y z
N MET A 1 21.40 23.46 -4.93
CA MET A 1 20.49 24.16 -4.00
C MET A 1 19.51 23.09 -3.56
N GLU A 2 19.42 22.81 -2.25
CA GLU A 2 18.60 21.69 -1.73
C GLU A 2 17.13 22.12 -1.64
N HIS A 3 16.21 21.28 -2.09
CA HIS A 3 14.78 21.56 -2.01
C HIS A 3 14.29 21.52 -0.56
N ASN A 4 13.26 22.30 -0.24
CA ASN A 4 12.60 22.27 1.04
C ASN A 4 11.96 20.89 1.21
N LYS A 5 12.29 20.22 2.31
CA LYS A 5 11.80 18.87 2.63
C LYS A 5 10.27 18.71 2.75
N PHE A 6 9.50 19.80 2.69
CA PHE A 6 8.03 19.79 2.69
C PHE A 6 7.44 20.10 1.31
N SER A 7 8.24 20.43 0.30
CA SER A 7 7.78 20.45 -1.11
C SER A 7 7.68 19.02 -1.66
N LEU A 8 6.93 18.83 -2.74
CA LEU A 8 6.82 17.52 -3.40
C LEU A 8 8.19 17.02 -3.85
N GLU A 9 8.97 17.90 -4.49
CA GLU A 9 10.35 17.63 -4.95
C GLU A 9 11.27 17.30 -3.78
N GLY A 10 11.19 18.04 -2.68
CA GLY A 10 12.02 17.75 -1.50
C GLY A 10 11.65 16.43 -0.82
N ILE A 11 10.36 16.09 -0.74
CA ILE A 11 9.93 14.77 -0.22
C ILE A 11 10.40 13.66 -1.16
N PHE A 12 10.30 13.87 -2.47
CA PHE A 12 10.80 12.93 -3.47
C PHE A 12 12.32 12.70 -3.32
N ASP A 13 13.11 13.78 -3.25
CA ASP A 13 14.56 13.71 -3.05
C ASP A 13 14.91 12.95 -1.77
N LEU A 14 14.18 13.20 -0.68
CA LEU A 14 14.33 12.48 0.58
C LEU A 14 14.00 10.99 0.42
N CYS A 15 12.93 10.61 -0.28
CA CYS A 15 12.63 9.19 -0.53
C CYS A 15 13.77 8.49 -1.29
N GLN A 16 14.45 9.20 -2.21
CA GLN A 16 15.59 8.65 -2.93
C GLN A 16 16.83 8.53 -2.03
N GLN A 17 17.08 9.53 -1.19
CA GLN A 17 18.17 9.52 -0.22
C GLN A 17 18.02 8.39 0.82
N TYR A 18 16.81 8.18 1.34
CA TYR A 18 16.52 7.21 2.41
C TYR A 18 15.98 5.88 1.89
N ARG A 19 16.14 5.56 0.59
CA ARG A 19 15.53 4.38 -0.05
C ARG A 19 15.78 3.08 0.71
N ASN A 20 17.03 2.80 1.04
CA ASN A 20 17.39 1.56 1.75
C ASN A 20 16.79 1.53 3.16
N ASP A 21 16.79 2.66 3.86
CA ASP A 21 16.21 2.77 5.20
C ASP A 21 14.68 2.58 5.19
N ILE A 22 14.00 3.03 4.13
CA ILE A 22 12.57 2.79 3.89
C ILE A 22 12.32 1.30 3.67
N TYR A 23 13.16 0.62 2.87
CA TYR A 23 13.02 -0.81 2.59
C TYR A 23 13.29 -1.68 3.82
N GLU A 24 14.29 -1.30 4.62
CA GLU A 24 14.63 -1.91 5.91
C GLU A 24 13.63 -1.55 7.02
N ARG A 25 12.60 -0.73 6.72
CA ARG A 25 11.55 -0.30 7.64
C ARG A 25 12.07 0.40 8.91
N LYS A 26 13.14 1.21 8.78
CA LYS A 26 13.64 2.03 9.89
C LYS A 26 12.62 3.10 10.29
N ASP A 27 12.64 3.53 11.56
CA ASP A 27 11.79 4.65 12.01
C ASP A 27 12.35 5.98 11.49
N LEU A 28 11.72 6.51 10.43
CA LEU A 28 12.11 7.75 9.76
C LEU A 28 11.13 8.89 10.02
N LYS A 29 10.24 8.78 11.02
CA LYS A 29 9.21 9.79 11.33
C LYS A 29 9.80 11.18 11.55
N GLN A 30 11.03 11.27 12.07
CA GLN A 30 11.69 12.53 12.39
C GLN A 30 12.19 13.29 11.15
N VAL A 31 12.38 12.63 10.00
CA VAL A 31 12.89 13.27 8.77
C VAL A 31 12.00 14.44 8.37
N LEU A 32 10.67 14.25 8.43
CA LEU A 32 9.67 15.31 8.20
C LEU A 32 9.15 15.93 9.50
N ASN A 33 9.94 15.94 10.59
CA ASN A 33 9.55 16.50 11.89
C ASN A 33 8.23 15.89 12.42
N ARG A 34 8.00 14.59 12.20
CA ARG A 34 6.76 13.86 12.55
C ARG A 34 5.50 14.44 11.91
N ARG A 35 5.63 15.17 10.80
CA ARG A 35 4.49 15.59 9.98
C ARG A 35 3.96 14.42 9.18
N LYS A 36 2.64 14.34 9.09
CA LYS A 36 1.93 13.37 8.26
C LYS A 36 1.90 13.83 6.82
N VAL A 37 2.06 12.89 5.91
CA VAL A 37 1.75 13.04 4.49
C VAL A 37 0.36 12.48 4.25
N ARG A 38 -0.52 13.31 3.71
CA ARG A 38 -1.86 12.94 3.27
C ARG A 38 -1.74 12.32 1.89
N PHE A 39 -2.46 11.21 1.67
CA PHE A 39 -2.58 10.58 0.37
C PHE A 39 -4.04 10.19 0.12
N ILE A 40 -4.39 9.95 -1.15
CA ILE A 40 -5.67 9.35 -1.52
C ILE A 40 -5.44 7.87 -1.72
N ASN A 41 -6.17 7.06 -0.95
CA ASN A 41 -6.07 5.61 -1.00
C ASN A 41 -6.91 5.04 -2.17
N PRO A 42 -6.71 3.76 -2.56
CA PRO A 42 -7.46 3.14 -3.66
C PRO A 42 -8.98 3.02 -3.45
N GLU A 43 -9.52 3.40 -2.29
CA GLU A 43 -10.95 3.53 -2.03
C GLU A 43 -11.47 4.97 -2.21
N GLY A 44 -10.63 5.89 -2.70
CA GLY A 44 -11.00 7.27 -2.95
C GLY A 44 -11.15 8.12 -1.68
N LYS A 45 -10.45 7.75 -0.59
CA LYS A 45 -10.49 8.49 0.69
C LYS A 45 -9.13 9.09 1.01
N PHE A 46 -9.12 10.20 1.75
CA PHE A 46 -7.90 10.67 2.39
C PHE A 46 -7.47 9.71 3.51
N ASP A 47 -6.19 9.39 3.52
CA ASP A 47 -5.52 8.75 4.66
C ASP A 47 -4.11 9.33 4.81
N TYR A 48 -3.37 8.89 5.82
CA TYR A 48 -2.16 9.54 6.29
C TYR A 48 -1.05 8.53 6.57
N ALA A 49 0.16 8.87 6.12
CA ALA A 49 1.37 8.11 6.37
C ALA A 49 2.43 9.00 7.02
N TYR A 50 3.35 8.40 7.77
CA TYR A 50 4.58 9.07 8.14
C TYR A 50 5.66 8.83 7.10
N PHE A 51 6.66 9.70 7.07
CA PHE A 51 7.86 9.44 6.29
C PHE A 51 8.52 8.14 6.76
N GLY A 52 8.89 7.29 5.79
CA GLY A 52 9.28 5.91 6.04
C GLY A 52 8.20 4.89 5.63
N ASP A 53 6.93 5.27 5.60
CA ASP A 53 5.82 4.38 5.23
C ASP A 53 5.43 4.45 3.75
N PHE A 54 6.19 5.19 2.95
CA PHE A 54 5.98 5.35 1.52
C PHE A 54 7.29 5.67 0.81
N TYR A 55 7.29 5.52 -0.50
CA TYR A 55 8.31 6.06 -1.40
C TYR A 55 7.67 6.56 -2.70
N PHE A 56 8.45 7.23 -3.53
CA PHE A 56 8.05 7.62 -4.87
C PHE A 56 8.79 6.80 -5.92
N LYS A 57 8.06 6.11 -6.80
CA LYS A 57 8.64 5.43 -7.97
C LYS A 57 9.06 6.46 -9.04
N SER A 58 8.26 7.51 -9.17
CA SER A 58 8.51 8.74 -9.92
C SER A 58 7.83 9.89 -9.18
N MET A 59 8.05 11.14 -9.60
CA MET A 59 7.37 12.32 -9.04
C MET A 59 5.83 12.22 -9.07
N GLU A 60 5.29 11.45 -10.02
CA GLU A 60 3.87 11.28 -10.29
C GLU A 60 3.27 10.02 -9.65
N ARG A 61 4.12 9.16 -9.05
CA ARG A 61 3.69 7.85 -8.54
C ARG A 61 4.25 7.57 -7.16
N MET A 62 3.39 7.76 -6.17
CA MET A 62 3.64 7.43 -4.77
C MET A 62 3.20 5.99 -4.48
N MET A 63 4.03 5.25 -3.74
CA MET A 63 3.77 3.88 -3.32
C MET A 63 3.74 3.84 -1.78
N LEU A 64 2.62 3.42 -1.22
CA LEU A 64 2.48 3.14 0.22
C LEU A 64 3.10 1.77 0.52
N VAL A 65 3.92 1.69 1.57
CA VAL A 65 4.49 0.44 2.09
C VAL A 65 3.73 0.03 3.34
N THR A 66 2.99 -1.08 3.28
CA THR A 66 2.06 -1.45 4.35
C THR A 66 1.84 -2.95 4.44
N ASN A 67 1.43 -3.41 5.62
CA ASN A 67 0.84 -4.73 5.83
C ASN A 67 -0.63 -4.61 6.28
N ASN A 68 -1.23 -3.42 6.19
CA ASN A 68 -2.62 -3.20 6.57
C ASN A 68 -3.55 -3.92 5.59
N ARG A 69 -4.36 -4.84 6.12
CA ARG A 69 -5.33 -5.64 5.36
C ARG A 69 -6.32 -4.81 4.53
N ALA A 70 -6.62 -3.57 4.94
CA ALA A 70 -7.47 -2.67 4.16
C ALA A 70 -6.87 -2.38 2.76
N TYR A 71 -5.54 -2.39 2.65
CA TYR A 71 -4.75 -1.97 1.51
C TYR A 71 -4.05 -3.10 0.76
N THR A 72 -3.67 -4.20 1.42
CA THR A 72 -2.84 -5.26 0.80
C THR A 72 -3.44 -5.90 -0.45
N ARG A 73 -4.78 -5.89 -0.61
CA ARG A 73 -5.46 -6.34 -1.84
C ARG A 73 -5.16 -5.49 -3.09
N TYR A 74 -4.63 -4.27 -2.91
CA TYR A 74 -4.21 -3.39 -3.98
C TYR A 74 -2.69 -3.46 -4.21
N HIS A 75 -2.04 -4.49 -3.65
CA HIS A 75 -0.62 -4.69 -3.83
C HIS A 75 -0.27 -4.79 -5.32
N GLN A 76 0.80 -4.11 -5.71
CA GLN A 76 1.45 -4.25 -7.00
C GLN A 76 2.92 -4.54 -6.79
N CYS A 77 3.44 -5.54 -7.49
CA CYS A 77 4.87 -5.81 -7.52
C CYS A 77 5.63 -4.59 -8.06
N ASP A 78 6.66 -4.16 -7.35
CA ASP A 78 7.48 -2.99 -7.70
C ASP A 78 8.91 -3.15 -7.15
N GLN A 79 9.58 -2.05 -6.78
CA GLN A 79 10.99 -2.03 -6.37
C GLN A 79 11.28 -2.76 -5.04
N MET A 80 10.24 -3.13 -4.29
CA MET A 80 10.35 -3.92 -3.05
C MET A 80 10.11 -5.43 -3.28
N GLU A 81 10.42 -5.95 -4.47
CA GLU A 81 10.13 -7.33 -4.88
C GLU A 81 10.69 -8.44 -3.97
N ASN A 82 11.73 -8.15 -3.17
CA ASN A 82 12.34 -9.10 -2.24
C ASN A 82 11.82 -8.97 -0.79
N TYR A 83 10.78 -8.16 -0.58
CA TYR A 83 10.18 -7.92 0.73
C TYR A 83 8.71 -8.32 0.71
N LEU A 84 8.22 -8.86 1.83
CA LEU A 84 6.80 -9.25 1.97
C LEU A 84 5.88 -8.07 2.29
N TRP A 85 6.40 -6.85 2.45
CA TRP A 85 5.58 -5.67 2.62
C TRP A 85 4.80 -5.36 1.34
N SER A 86 3.50 -5.09 1.45
CA SER A 86 2.71 -4.70 0.29
C SER A 86 3.07 -3.27 -0.12
N THR A 87 3.41 -3.09 -1.38
CA THR A 87 3.48 -1.80 -2.06
C THR A 87 2.17 -1.51 -2.77
N VAL A 88 1.52 -0.40 -2.42
CA VAL A 88 0.19 -0.02 -2.91
C VAL A 88 0.25 1.35 -3.57
N PRO A 89 -0.17 1.51 -4.84
CA PRO A 89 -0.23 2.82 -5.48
C PRO A 89 -1.22 3.73 -4.77
N VAL A 90 -0.80 4.96 -4.51
CA VAL A 90 -1.60 6.00 -3.88
C VAL A 90 -1.31 7.35 -4.55
N ILE A 91 -2.21 8.31 -4.39
CA ILE A 91 -2.01 9.67 -4.91
C ILE A 91 -1.52 10.56 -3.77
N PHE A 92 -0.37 11.21 -3.95
CA PHE A 92 0.10 12.20 -2.99
C PHE A 92 -0.91 13.36 -2.88
N ALA A 93 -1.38 13.62 -1.66
CA ALA A 93 -2.41 14.61 -1.38
C ALA A 93 -1.99 15.70 -0.40
N GLY A 94 -0.68 15.92 -0.29
CA GLY A 94 -0.07 16.98 0.48
C GLY A 94 0.56 16.56 1.79
N VAL A 95 1.21 17.51 2.46
CA VAL A 95 1.88 17.33 3.75
C VAL A 95 1.32 18.32 4.76
N GLN A 96 1.28 17.91 6.03
CA GLN A 96 0.93 18.82 7.13
C GLN A 96 1.80 20.07 7.09
N THR A 97 1.17 21.24 7.16
CA THR A 97 1.88 22.51 7.12
C THR A 97 2.38 22.93 8.51
N GLY A 98 1.74 22.45 9.58
CA GLY A 98 1.91 22.93 10.95
C GLY A 98 1.08 24.18 11.27
N TYR A 99 0.32 24.70 10.29
CA TYR A 99 -0.60 25.81 10.47
C TYR A 99 -2.02 25.28 10.63
N ARG A 100 -2.84 26.04 11.37
CA ARG A 100 -4.25 25.74 11.58
C ARG A 100 -5.11 26.84 11.00
N ASP A 101 -6.28 26.46 10.50
CA ASP A 101 -7.30 27.40 10.08
C ASP A 101 -7.99 28.04 11.29
N ASP A 102 -8.91 28.96 11.01
CA ASP A 102 -9.74 29.67 12.00
C ASP A 102 -10.65 28.76 12.84
N THR A 103 -10.87 27.51 12.42
CA THR A 103 -11.60 26.48 13.19
C THR A 103 -10.67 25.59 14.00
N GLY A 104 -9.35 25.77 13.88
CA GLY A 104 -8.34 24.92 14.50
C GLY A 104 -8.02 23.64 13.72
N ARG A 105 -8.54 23.47 12.50
CA ARG A 105 -8.23 22.33 11.62
C ARG A 105 -6.80 22.48 11.07
N GLU A 106 -6.07 21.37 11.03
CA GLU A 106 -4.74 21.33 10.39
C GLU A 106 -4.87 21.60 8.88
N ILE A 107 -4.02 22.49 8.37
CA ILE A 107 -3.92 22.80 6.95
C ILE A 107 -2.86 21.90 6.30
N TYR A 108 -3.19 21.33 5.15
CA TYR A 108 -2.28 20.53 4.32
C TYR A 108 -1.99 21.25 3.01
N THR A 109 -0.85 20.96 2.38
CA THR A 109 -0.70 21.32 0.96
C THR A 109 -1.78 20.64 0.12
N GLY A 110 -2.24 21.31 -0.93
CA GLY A 110 -3.41 20.91 -1.72
C GLY A 110 -4.77 21.27 -1.10
N ASP A 111 -4.81 21.78 0.15
CA ASP A 111 -6.01 22.45 0.65
C ASP A 111 -6.24 23.76 -0.12
N ILE A 112 -7.49 24.15 -0.27
CA ILE A 112 -7.89 25.45 -0.80
C ILE A 112 -8.36 26.26 0.39
N VAL A 113 -7.77 27.44 0.57
CA VAL A 113 -8.07 28.34 1.68
C VAL A 113 -8.49 29.70 1.19
N SER A 114 -9.39 30.33 1.93
CA SER A 114 -9.75 31.73 1.80
C SER A 114 -9.07 32.54 2.90
N VAL A 115 -8.53 33.71 2.54
CA VAL A 115 -7.86 34.65 3.44
C VAL A 115 -8.50 36.02 3.28
N ASN A 116 -8.79 36.67 4.40
CA ASN A 116 -9.24 38.05 4.43
C ASN A 116 -8.04 39.00 4.53
N GLU A 117 -8.03 40.10 3.77
CA GLU A 117 -7.10 41.21 4.02
C GLU A 117 -7.71 42.28 4.97
N GLU A 118 -6.85 43.19 5.46
CA GLU A 118 -7.02 44.15 6.59
C GLU A 118 -8.36 44.94 6.66
N ASP A 119 -9.17 44.97 5.61
CA ASP A 119 -10.44 45.71 5.55
C ASP A 119 -11.70 44.85 5.28
N GLY A 120 -11.58 43.51 5.22
CA GLY A 120 -12.70 42.61 4.86
C GLY A 120 -13.24 42.81 3.44
N LYS A 121 -12.52 43.58 2.60
CA LYS A 121 -12.90 43.92 1.22
C LYS A 121 -12.19 43.08 0.16
N HIS A 122 -11.07 42.45 0.51
CA HIS A 122 -10.32 41.59 -0.39
C HIS A 122 -10.23 40.20 0.24
N GLU A 123 -11.03 39.29 -0.32
CA GLU A 123 -11.00 37.87 -0.03
C GLU A 123 -10.16 37.20 -1.11
N PHE A 124 -9.09 36.52 -0.70
CA PHE A 124 -8.21 35.80 -1.60
C PHE A 124 -8.35 34.30 -1.33
N THR A 125 -8.78 33.54 -2.34
CA THR A 125 -8.91 32.08 -2.25
C THR A 125 -7.93 31.39 -3.18
N SER A 126 -7.08 30.53 -2.64
CA SER A 126 -6.10 29.79 -3.44
C SER A 126 -5.64 28.49 -2.77
N VAL A 127 -4.90 27.68 -3.53
CA VAL A 127 -4.32 26.39 -3.13
C VAL A 127 -3.08 26.63 -2.27
N VAL A 128 -2.96 25.86 -1.20
CA VAL A 128 -1.79 25.82 -0.32
C VAL A 128 -0.69 24.96 -0.96
N ARG A 129 0.53 25.48 -1.04
CA ARG A 129 1.71 24.72 -1.48
C ARG A 129 2.94 25.00 -0.61
N TYR A 130 3.97 24.18 -0.80
CA TYR A 130 5.34 24.49 -0.41
C TYR A 130 6.16 24.64 -1.69
N LEU A 131 6.73 25.82 -1.92
CA LEU A 131 7.70 25.99 -3.00
C LEU A 131 9.02 25.30 -2.64
N PRO A 132 9.77 24.81 -3.65
CA PRO A 132 11.01 24.07 -3.41
C PRO A 132 12.08 24.85 -2.64
N PHE A 133 12.01 26.18 -2.56
CA PHE A 133 13.02 26.99 -1.84
C PHE A 133 12.39 27.93 -0.81
N ALA A 134 11.10 27.79 -0.51
CA ALA A 134 10.43 28.61 0.51
C ALA A 134 10.74 28.09 1.91
N SER A 135 10.76 28.98 2.90
CA SER A 135 10.90 28.61 4.32
C SER A 135 9.57 28.22 4.98
N GLU A 136 8.46 28.59 4.37
CA GLU A 136 7.11 28.40 4.90
C GLU A 136 6.12 28.07 3.75
N PRO A 137 4.93 27.55 4.06
CA PRO A 137 3.91 27.32 3.05
C PRO A 137 3.36 28.65 2.51
N SER A 138 2.78 28.56 1.33
CA SER A 138 2.31 29.71 0.59
C SER A 138 1.04 29.39 -0.18
N LEU A 139 0.38 30.45 -0.63
CA LEU A 139 -0.78 30.38 -1.50
C LEU A 139 -0.35 30.73 -2.92
N ILE A 140 -0.77 29.90 -3.87
CA ILE A 140 -0.43 30.08 -5.29
C ILE A 140 -1.04 31.37 -5.81
N CYS A 141 -0.23 32.23 -6.42
CA CYS A 141 -0.75 33.29 -7.28
C CYS A 141 -0.02 33.29 -8.64
N ASP A 142 -0.45 34.20 -9.51
CA ASP A 142 0.03 34.37 -10.87
C ASP A 142 1.49 34.84 -10.95
N ASN A 143 1.87 35.85 -10.17
CA ASN A 143 3.19 36.50 -10.26
C ASN A 143 4.08 36.24 -9.04
N PHE A 144 3.50 36.12 -7.84
CA PHE A 144 4.20 35.84 -6.60
C PHE A 144 3.26 35.09 -5.65
N ASP A 145 3.81 34.19 -4.85
CA ASP A 145 3.01 33.52 -3.84
C ASP A 145 2.77 34.41 -2.62
N VAL A 146 1.57 34.34 -2.05
CA VAL A 146 1.27 34.93 -0.75
C VAL A 146 1.75 33.95 0.32
N MET A 147 2.79 34.33 1.05
CA MET A 147 3.32 33.51 2.14
C MET A 147 2.36 33.49 3.33
N PHE A 148 2.31 32.40 4.09
CA PHE A 148 1.43 32.29 5.26
C PHE A 148 1.68 33.38 6.30
N SER A 149 2.93 33.86 6.45
CA SER A 149 3.28 34.99 7.32
C SER A 149 2.60 36.31 6.93
N MET A 150 2.11 36.45 5.69
CA MET A 150 1.39 37.63 5.21
C MET A 150 -0.11 37.58 5.52
N CYS A 151 -0.66 36.40 5.85
CA CYS A 151 -2.08 36.15 6.09
C CYS A 151 -2.49 36.53 7.53
N LYS A 152 -2.60 37.83 7.82
CA LYS A 152 -2.79 38.33 9.20
C LYS A 152 -4.19 38.15 9.81
N HIS A 153 -5.25 37.99 8.99
CA HIS A 153 -6.65 38.09 9.46
C HIS A 153 -7.37 36.74 9.49
N GLY A 154 -6.59 35.65 9.58
CA GLY A 154 -7.12 34.28 9.60
C GLY A 154 -7.12 33.63 8.21
N ILE A 155 -7.06 32.31 8.24
CA ILE A 155 -7.06 31.44 7.06
C ILE A 155 -8.22 30.47 7.27
N HIS A 156 -9.11 30.34 6.29
CA HIS A 156 -10.27 29.44 6.35
C HIS A 156 -10.18 28.36 5.28
N VAL A 157 -10.25 27.09 5.66
CA VAL A 157 -10.24 25.98 4.67
C VAL A 157 -11.62 25.84 4.02
N VAL A 158 -11.72 26.22 2.74
CA VAL A 158 -12.94 26.06 1.95
C VAL A 158 -13.10 24.64 1.42
N GLY A 159 -11.99 23.94 1.16
CA GLY A 159 -11.99 22.57 0.70
C GLY A 159 -10.61 22.09 0.24
N THR A 160 -10.56 21.23 -0.77
CA THR A 160 -9.30 20.73 -1.33
C THR A 160 -9.33 20.76 -2.85
N ALA A 161 -8.16 20.76 -3.48
CA ALA A 161 -8.03 20.72 -4.94
C ALA A 161 -8.35 19.34 -5.56
N TYR A 162 -8.65 18.33 -4.72
CA TYR A 162 -8.91 16.95 -5.13
C TYR A 162 -10.40 16.72 -5.45
N SER A 163 -10.94 17.52 -6.37
CA SER A 163 -12.32 17.38 -6.88
C SER A 163 -12.34 16.96 -8.35
N GLU A 164 -13.45 16.38 -8.79
CA GLU A 164 -13.64 15.94 -10.19
C GLU A 164 -12.54 14.99 -10.68
N MET A 165 -12.03 14.15 -9.77
CA MET A 165 -10.97 13.18 -10.06
C MET A 165 -11.47 12.01 -10.90
N ASN A 166 -10.54 11.39 -11.63
CA ASN A 166 -10.76 10.16 -12.39
C ASN A 166 -9.97 9.00 -11.76
N ARG A 167 -10.49 7.77 -11.88
CA ARG A 167 -9.83 6.59 -11.30
C ARG A 167 -8.48 6.28 -11.96
N GLU A 168 -8.34 6.56 -13.25
CA GLU A 168 -7.10 6.38 -14.02
C GLU A 168 -5.92 7.20 -13.44
N MET A 169 -6.21 8.20 -12.61
CA MET A 169 -5.20 8.97 -11.89
C MET A 169 -4.35 8.13 -10.93
N PHE A 170 -4.80 6.93 -10.52
CA PHE A 170 -3.97 6.01 -9.72
C PHE A 170 -2.86 5.33 -10.55
N ASP A 171 -3.03 5.23 -11.86
CA ASP A 171 -2.00 4.69 -12.76
C ASP A 171 -0.99 5.77 -13.15
N PHE A 172 -1.48 7.01 -13.32
CA PHE A 172 -0.67 8.19 -13.64
C PHE A 172 -1.29 9.45 -13.03
N PHE A 173 -0.60 10.08 -12.09
CA PHE A 173 -1.03 11.34 -11.48
C PHE A 173 -0.09 12.48 -11.82
N ASP A 174 -0.46 13.29 -12.82
CA ASP A 174 0.25 14.54 -13.04
C ASP A 174 -0.18 15.57 -11.99
N SER A 175 0.77 15.91 -11.11
CA SER A 175 0.58 16.91 -10.05
C SER A 175 0.13 18.28 -10.56
N HIS A 176 0.37 18.60 -11.85
CA HIS A 176 -0.15 19.81 -12.48
C HIS A 176 -1.70 19.85 -12.51
N PHE A 177 -2.39 18.71 -12.46
CA PHE A 177 -3.86 18.66 -12.39
C PHE A 177 -4.43 19.13 -11.03
N VAL A 178 -3.61 19.15 -9.96
CA VAL A 178 -4.03 19.66 -8.64
C VAL A 178 -3.92 21.17 -8.56
N PHE A 179 -3.10 21.78 -9.42
CA PHE A 179 -2.88 23.20 -9.41
C PHE A 179 -3.90 23.86 -10.33
N TRP A 180 -5.09 24.13 -9.79
CA TRP A 180 -6.04 25.00 -10.49
C TRP A 180 -5.34 26.34 -10.69
N PRO A 181 -5.14 26.81 -11.94
CA PRO A 181 -4.70 28.17 -12.15
C PRO A 181 -5.85 29.09 -11.72
N THR A 182 -5.87 29.43 -10.44
CA THR A 182 -6.78 30.40 -9.82
C THR A 182 -6.32 31.80 -10.20
N SER A 183 -6.22 32.08 -11.49
CA SER A 183 -5.87 33.41 -11.96
C SER A 183 -7.12 34.10 -12.44
N GLN A 184 -7.36 35.26 -11.86
CA GLN A 184 -8.27 36.31 -12.31
C GLN A 184 -7.82 36.95 -13.65
N PHE A 185 -6.64 36.60 -14.21
CA PHE A 185 -6.03 37.26 -15.36
C PHE A 185 -5.70 36.35 -16.56
N TYR A 186 -5.76 35.02 -16.46
CA TYR A 186 -5.75 34.15 -17.64
C TYR A 186 -7.14 34.12 -18.28
N MET A 187 -7.19 34.26 -19.61
CA MET A 187 -8.43 34.20 -20.40
C MET A 187 -9.26 32.91 -20.22
N ASN A 188 -8.70 31.87 -19.60
CA ASN A 188 -9.36 30.59 -19.31
C ASN A 188 -9.26 30.19 -17.81
N GLY A 189 -9.01 31.14 -16.90
CA GLY A 189 -8.95 30.88 -15.45
C GLY A 189 -10.32 30.60 -14.83
N MET A 190 -10.34 29.82 -13.75
CA MET A 190 -11.55 29.54 -12.97
C MET A 190 -11.89 30.75 -12.08
N SER A 191 -13.16 31.16 -12.03
CA SER A 191 -13.58 32.24 -11.10
C SER A 191 -13.44 31.78 -9.65
N THR A 192 -13.23 32.72 -8.72
CA THR A 192 -13.15 32.44 -7.28
C THR A 192 -14.37 31.66 -6.78
N GLU A 193 -15.57 32.01 -7.25
CA GLU A 193 -16.82 31.32 -6.89
C GLU A 193 -16.83 29.86 -7.36
N GLU A 194 -16.35 29.59 -8.57
CA GLU A 194 -16.27 28.21 -9.09
C GLU A 194 -15.18 27.41 -8.36
N VAL A 195 -14.04 28.03 -8.01
CA VAL A 195 -13.01 27.42 -7.16
C VAL A 195 -13.61 27.00 -5.81
N ILE A 196 -14.30 27.91 -5.12
CA ILE A 196 -14.93 27.63 -3.82
C ILE A 196 -15.96 26.50 -3.96
N LYS A 197 -16.81 26.57 -4.99
CA LYS A 197 -17.85 25.56 -5.23
C LYS A 197 -17.25 24.18 -5.46
N ARG A 198 -16.22 24.06 -6.30
CA ARG A 198 -15.53 22.78 -6.55
C ARG A 198 -14.80 22.28 -5.32
N ALA A 199 -14.05 23.15 -4.65
CA ALA A 199 -13.32 22.82 -3.42
C ALA A 199 -14.26 22.25 -2.34
N ALA A 200 -15.45 22.85 -2.19
CA ALA A 200 -16.45 22.44 -1.22
C ALA A 200 -16.94 20.99 -1.46
N THR A 201 -16.99 20.52 -2.71
CA THR A 201 -17.32 19.12 -3.02
C THR A 201 -16.30 18.13 -2.47
N ALA A 202 -15.05 18.58 -2.31
CA ALA A 202 -13.93 17.77 -1.84
C ALA A 202 -13.43 18.20 -0.43
N LYS A 203 -14.30 18.80 0.39
CA LYS A 203 -13.91 19.38 1.69
C LYS A 203 -13.45 18.34 2.72
N ASN A 204 -14.11 17.19 2.73
CA ASN A 204 -13.91 16.12 3.72
C ASN A 204 -13.27 14.85 3.12
N ALA A 205 -13.45 14.63 1.82
CA ALA A 205 -12.90 13.51 1.08
C ALA A 205 -12.72 13.94 -0.39
N PRO A 206 -11.83 13.30 -1.16
CA PRO A 206 -11.72 13.55 -2.59
C PRO A 206 -13.05 13.29 -3.31
N SER A 207 -13.32 14.04 -4.36
CA SER A 207 -14.52 13.88 -5.19
C SER A 207 -14.15 13.29 -6.56
N PHE A 208 -14.87 12.25 -7.00
CA PHE A 208 -14.64 11.53 -8.26
C PHE A 208 -15.85 11.67 -9.19
N LEU A 209 -15.62 11.87 -10.49
CA LEU A 209 -16.69 12.06 -11.48
C LEU A 209 -17.58 10.82 -11.65
N GLU A 210 -16.97 9.64 -11.74
CA GLU A 210 -17.68 8.36 -11.97
C GLU A 210 -17.70 7.46 -10.71
N GLY A 211 -17.38 8.04 -9.54
CA GLY A 211 -17.22 7.31 -8.29
C GLY A 211 -15.91 6.51 -8.22
N CYS A 212 -15.47 6.18 -7.01
CA CYS A 212 -14.33 5.30 -6.75
C CYS A 212 -14.85 3.97 -6.17
N GLU A 213 -15.50 3.14 -6.99
CA GLU A 213 -16.02 1.85 -6.48
C GLU A 213 -14.85 0.94 -6.07
N PRO A 214 -14.84 0.42 -4.83
CA PRO A 214 -13.84 -0.55 -4.40
C PRO A 214 -13.91 -1.78 -5.30
N ILE A 215 -12.76 -2.41 -5.59
CA ILE A 215 -12.73 -3.70 -6.28
C ILE A 215 -13.58 -4.67 -5.45
N LYS A 216 -14.70 -5.13 -6.04
CA LYS A 216 -15.67 -6.05 -5.42
C LYS A 216 -15.11 -7.46 -5.43
N ASN A 217 -14.05 -7.68 -4.67
CA ASN A 217 -13.59 -8.98 -4.19
C ASN A 217 -12.72 -8.69 -2.96
N ARG A 218 -13.37 -8.61 -1.80
CA ARG A 218 -12.64 -8.58 -0.53
C ARG A 218 -11.90 -9.91 -0.47
N GLY A 219 -10.58 -9.88 -0.38
CA GLY A 219 -9.69 -11.04 -0.24
C GLY A 219 -9.97 -11.81 1.04
N ASN A 220 -11.14 -12.46 1.10
CA ASN A 220 -11.41 -13.50 2.05
C ASN A 220 -10.48 -14.64 1.66
N LYS A 221 -9.63 -15.07 2.60
CA LYS A 221 -8.82 -16.27 2.42
C LYS A 221 -9.78 -17.39 2.05
N THR A 222 -9.66 -17.91 0.84
CA THR A 222 -10.36 -19.12 0.46
C THR A 222 -9.76 -20.25 1.27
N LEU A 223 -10.59 -21.00 1.98
CA LEU A 223 -10.13 -22.18 2.71
C LEU A 223 -9.97 -23.33 1.73
N TYR A 224 -9.03 -24.25 1.99
CA TYR A 224 -8.87 -25.47 1.18
C TYR A 224 -10.12 -26.35 1.18
N SER A 225 -10.99 -26.26 2.19
CA SER A 225 -12.31 -26.91 2.17
C SER A 225 -13.20 -26.44 1.01
N ASP A 226 -12.92 -25.26 0.45
CA ASP A 226 -13.63 -24.67 -0.69
C ASP A 226 -12.78 -24.71 -1.97
N ILE A 227 -11.86 -25.67 -2.09
CA ILE A 227 -10.91 -25.76 -3.22
C ILE A 227 -11.58 -25.74 -4.58
N ASN A 228 -12.76 -26.35 -4.72
CA ASN A 228 -13.53 -26.33 -5.97
C ASN A 228 -13.89 -24.91 -6.40
N ASN A 229 -14.20 -24.01 -5.46
CA ASN A 229 -14.44 -22.60 -5.74
C ASN A 229 -13.12 -21.83 -5.99
N ALA A 230 -12.02 -22.29 -5.39
CA ALA A 230 -10.68 -21.72 -5.59
C ALA A 230 -10.10 -22.04 -6.98
N MET A 231 -10.40 -23.24 -7.49
CA MET A 231 -9.99 -23.80 -8.79
C MET A 231 -10.77 -23.21 -9.98
N HIS A 232 -11.06 -21.92 -9.93
CA HIS A 232 -11.69 -21.17 -11.02
C HIS A 232 -10.84 -19.95 -11.40
N GLY A 233 -10.63 -19.78 -12.71
CA GLY A 233 -9.78 -18.72 -13.27
C GLY A 233 -8.31 -19.12 -13.35
N ASN A 234 -7.41 -18.14 -13.23
CA ASN A 234 -5.96 -18.38 -13.22
C ASN A 234 -5.50 -18.85 -11.83
N PHE A 235 -5.00 -20.08 -11.73
CA PHE A 235 -4.42 -20.64 -10.50
C PHE A 235 -3.31 -21.65 -10.81
N GLN A 236 -2.39 -21.80 -9.85
CA GLN A 236 -1.33 -22.81 -9.86
C GLN A 236 -1.47 -23.72 -8.64
N LEU A 237 -1.27 -25.03 -8.84
CA LEU A 237 -1.05 -25.95 -7.72
C LEU A 237 0.39 -25.80 -7.23
N VAL A 238 0.56 -25.88 -5.91
CA VAL A 238 1.87 -25.82 -5.29
C VAL A 238 2.10 -27.12 -4.53
N CYS A 239 3.05 -27.89 -5.01
CA CYS A 239 3.39 -29.21 -4.49
C CYS A 239 4.75 -29.17 -3.82
N VAL A 240 5.03 -30.13 -2.94
CA VAL A 240 6.36 -30.32 -2.37
C VAL A 240 7.05 -31.43 -3.18
N ASP A 241 8.31 -31.22 -3.57
CA ASP A 241 9.11 -32.26 -4.24
C ASP A 241 10.41 -32.60 -3.48
N GLY A 242 10.82 -33.86 -3.59
CA GLY A 242 12.09 -34.37 -3.11
C GLY A 242 13.20 -34.27 -4.16
N ASP A 243 14.32 -34.93 -3.91
CA ASP A 243 15.45 -34.91 -4.84
C ASP A 243 15.14 -35.56 -6.20
N GLU A 244 15.83 -35.03 -7.21
CA GLU A 244 15.83 -35.57 -8.57
C GLU A 244 16.61 -36.89 -8.61
N PHE A 245 15.98 -37.93 -9.17
CA PHE A 245 16.57 -39.22 -9.48
C PHE A 245 16.35 -39.52 -10.97
N ILE A 246 17.13 -40.45 -11.53
CA ILE A 246 16.96 -40.87 -12.92
C ILE A 246 16.07 -42.12 -12.91
N ASP A 247 14.91 -42.01 -13.54
CA ASP A 247 14.11 -43.17 -13.92
C ASP A 247 14.68 -43.74 -15.23
N ASP A 248 14.97 -45.05 -15.23
CA ASP A 248 15.54 -45.79 -16.36
C ASP A 248 14.66 -45.74 -17.63
N HIS A 249 13.41 -45.29 -17.51
CA HIS A 249 12.43 -45.22 -18.60
C HIS A 249 11.89 -43.81 -18.87
N GLU A 250 11.91 -42.92 -17.88
CA GLU A 250 11.28 -41.58 -17.99
C GLU A 250 12.26 -40.40 -17.86
N GLY A 251 13.54 -40.65 -17.57
CA GLY A 251 14.55 -39.59 -17.43
C GLY A 251 14.57 -39.00 -16.01
N PRO A 252 15.03 -37.74 -15.81
CA PRO A 252 15.08 -37.14 -14.48
C PRO A 252 13.66 -36.91 -13.93
N CYS A 253 13.38 -37.53 -12.78
CA CYS A 253 12.12 -37.47 -12.04
C CYS A 253 12.39 -36.99 -10.59
N SER A 254 11.40 -36.38 -9.93
CA SER A 254 11.46 -36.07 -8.50
C SER A 254 10.31 -36.73 -7.76
N THR A 255 10.50 -37.00 -6.46
CA THR A 255 9.42 -37.56 -5.62
C THR A 255 8.42 -36.46 -5.31
N LEU A 256 7.17 -36.60 -5.76
CA LEU A 256 6.11 -35.63 -5.49
C LEU A 256 5.39 -35.95 -4.17
N TYR A 257 5.39 -35.00 -3.25
CA TYR A 257 4.67 -35.06 -1.99
C TYR A 257 3.40 -34.23 -2.08
N ALA A 258 2.30 -34.87 -2.45
CA ALA A 258 1.00 -34.24 -2.51
C ALA A 258 -0.13 -35.25 -2.23
N ASP A 259 -1.09 -34.82 -1.43
CA ASP A 259 -2.26 -35.57 -1.00
C ASP A 259 -3.49 -35.01 -1.74
N ASN A 260 -4.15 -35.87 -2.53
CA ASN A 260 -5.39 -35.55 -3.25
C ASN A 260 -5.26 -34.47 -4.34
N ILE A 261 -4.23 -34.56 -5.20
CA ILE A 261 -4.23 -33.83 -6.48
C ILE A 261 -5.33 -34.43 -7.37
N PRO A 262 -6.13 -33.63 -8.09
CA PRO A 262 -7.04 -34.16 -9.11
C PRO A 262 -6.27 -34.91 -10.19
N ASP A 263 -6.63 -36.16 -10.46
CA ASP A 263 -5.94 -37.04 -11.43
C ASP A 263 -5.94 -36.47 -12.86
N ASP A 264 -6.82 -35.52 -13.17
CA ASP A 264 -7.01 -34.87 -14.47
C ASP A 264 -6.52 -33.41 -14.51
N TYR A 265 -5.72 -32.98 -13.52
CA TYR A 265 -5.19 -31.61 -13.52
C TYR A 265 -4.07 -31.42 -14.56
N GLU A 266 -4.37 -30.71 -15.65
CA GLU A 266 -3.41 -30.32 -16.70
C GLU A 266 -2.85 -28.89 -16.54
N GLY A 267 -3.10 -28.24 -15.39
CA GLY A 267 -2.66 -26.86 -15.16
C GLY A 267 -1.21 -26.73 -14.70
N GLU A 268 -0.80 -25.49 -14.41
CA GLU A 268 0.57 -25.19 -13.97
C GLU A 268 0.82 -25.65 -12.53
N ILE A 269 1.89 -26.42 -12.34
CA ILE A 269 2.38 -26.87 -11.03
C ILE A 269 3.66 -26.12 -10.69
N ARG A 270 3.74 -25.64 -9.45
CA ARG A 270 4.94 -25.06 -8.85
C ARG A 270 5.42 -25.95 -7.72
N ASN A 271 6.72 -26.20 -7.68
CA ASN A 271 7.31 -27.06 -6.67
C ASN A 271 8.02 -26.27 -5.57
N ILE A 272 7.87 -26.75 -4.34
CA ILE A 272 8.66 -26.37 -3.17
C ILE A 272 9.61 -27.52 -2.90
N ARG A 273 10.90 -27.29 -3.14
CA ARG A 273 11.92 -28.31 -2.99
C ARG A 273 12.23 -28.59 -1.53
N LEU A 274 12.34 -29.86 -1.18
CA LEU A 274 12.88 -30.29 0.10
C LEU A 274 14.41 -30.29 0.03
N ASN A 275 15.03 -29.57 0.95
CA ASN A 275 16.45 -29.71 1.21
C ASN A 275 16.69 -30.98 2.06
N GLU A 276 17.10 -32.09 1.46
CA GLU A 276 17.33 -33.36 2.17
C GLU A 276 18.48 -33.31 3.20
N GLU A 277 19.33 -32.28 3.17
CA GLU A 277 20.47 -32.15 4.09
C GLU A 277 20.10 -31.65 5.49
N ALA A 278 18.85 -31.20 5.71
CA ALA A 278 18.41 -30.64 6.99
C ALA A 278 17.72 -31.68 7.91
N ASP A 279 17.92 -31.51 9.22
CA ASP A 279 17.52 -32.49 10.25
C ASP A 279 16.00 -32.61 10.47
N SER A 280 15.24 -31.53 10.26
CA SER A 280 13.80 -31.48 10.52
C SER A 280 13.01 -31.10 9.27
N VAL A 281 11.81 -31.66 9.07
CA VAL A 281 11.00 -31.33 7.89
C VAL A 281 10.73 -29.83 7.75
N ALA A 282 10.59 -29.11 8.86
CA ALA A 282 10.45 -27.66 8.84
C ALA A 282 11.70 -26.96 8.28
N ASP A 283 12.89 -27.36 8.72
CA ASP A 283 14.14 -26.79 8.21
C ASP A 283 14.37 -27.15 6.73
N ARG A 284 13.98 -28.37 6.33
CA ARG A 284 14.03 -28.84 4.93
C ARG A 284 13.18 -28.00 3.99
N LEU A 285 12.06 -27.45 4.47
CA LEU A 285 11.12 -26.63 3.68
C LEU A 285 11.40 -25.12 3.74
N LYS A 286 12.11 -24.66 4.77
CA LYS A 286 12.13 -23.25 5.18
C LYS A 286 12.54 -22.29 4.07
N ASP A 287 13.65 -22.55 3.40
CA ASP A 287 14.21 -21.62 2.41
C ASP A 287 13.37 -21.61 1.13
N SER A 288 13.02 -22.78 0.59
CA SER A 288 12.15 -22.90 -0.58
C SER A 288 10.74 -22.34 -0.34
N LEU A 289 10.21 -22.47 0.89
CA LEU A 289 8.93 -21.86 1.24
C LEU A 289 9.04 -20.33 1.36
N ASN A 290 10.16 -19.79 1.88
CA ASN A 290 10.40 -18.35 1.88
C ASN A 290 10.47 -17.78 0.45
N GLU A 291 11.20 -18.46 -0.45
CA GLU A 291 11.25 -18.12 -1.87
C GLU A 291 9.87 -18.16 -2.51
N PHE A 292 9.08 -19.20 -2.22
CA PHE A 292 7.70 -19.30 -2.67
C PHE A 292 6.83 -18.15 -2.15
N MET A 293 6.92 -17.78 -0.88
CA MET A 293 6.13 -16.67 -0.33
C MET A 293 6.46 -15.33 -1.00
N ILE A 294 7.75 -15.08 -1.27
CA ILE A 294 8.19 -13.91 -2.05
C ILE A 294 7.61 -13.99 -3.47
N TYR A 295 7.71 -15.14 -4.12
CA TYR A 295 7.16 -15.35 -5.46
C TYR A 295 5.64 -15.10 -5.49
N ALA A 296 4.88 -15.67 -4.56
CA ALA A 296 3.43 -15.51 -4.50
C ALA A 296 3.04 -14.04 -4.28
N HIS A 297 3.79 -13.33 -3.44
CA HIS A 297 3.59 -11.89 -3.22
C HIS A 297 3.81 -11.06 -4.47
N ARG A 298 4.80 -11.43 -5.31
CA ARG A 298 5.10 -10.78 -6.59
C ARG A 298 4.05 -11.04 -7.69
N HIS A 299 3.19 -12.03 -7.51
CA HIS A 299 2.16 -12.43 -8.49
C HIS A 299 0.76 -12.35 -7.89
N PRO A 300 0.30 -11.16 -7.44
CA PRO A 300 -0.99 -10.99 -6.76
C PRO A 300 -2.20 -11.35 -7.64
N GLU A 301 -2.04 -11.37 -8.97
CA GLU A 301 -3.03 -11.80 -9.95
C GLU A 301 -3.20 -13.33 -10.05
N THR A 302 -2.22 -14.09 -9.56
CA THR A 302 -2.21 -15.56 -9.61
C THR A 302 -2.63 -16.12 -8.26
N LYS A 303 -3.61 -17.04 -8.25
CA LYS A 303 -3.94 -17.81 -7.05
C LYS A 303 -3.01 -19.02 -6.94
N PHE A 304 -2.47 -19.25 -5.76
CA PHE A 304 -1.65 -20.41 -5.45
C PHE A 304 -2.40 -21.31 -4.48
N ILE A 305 -2.53 -22.58 -4.81
CA ILE A 305 -3.19 -23.57 -3.96
C ILE A 305 -2.13 -24.55 -3.48
N ILE A 306 -1.75 -24.44 -2.21
CA ILE A 306 -0.83 -25.39 -1.59
C ILE A 306 -1.57 -26.73 -1.45
N CYS A 307 -1.06 -27.77 -2.12
CA CYS A 307 -1.56 -29.13 -1.95
C CYS A 307 -1.35 -29.58 -0.50
N ASP A 308 -2.26 -30.40 0.02
CA ASP A 308 -1.97 -31.09 1.28
C ASP A 308 -0.78 -32.06 1.03
N PHE A 309 0.06 -32.25 2.03
CA PHE A 309 1.25 -33.11 1.95
C PHE A 309 1.55 -33.77 3.30
N ALA A 310 0.65 -33.62 4.27
CA ALA A 310 0.90 -34.11 5.62
C ALA A 310 1.01 -35.64 5.69
N LYS A 311 0.27 -36.36 4.85
CA LYS A 311 0.33 -37.83 4.81
C LYS A 311 1.51 -38.30 3.99
N SER A 312 1.74 -37.70 2.82
CA SER A 312 2.87 -38.04 1.95
C SER A 312 4.23 -37.83 2.61
N LEU A 313 4.37 -36.82 3.48
CA LEU A 313 5.57 -36.59 4.31
C LEU A 313 5.52 -37.26 5.70
N PHE A 314 4.49 -38.05 5.99
CA PHE A 314 4.32 -38.75 7.27
C PHE A 314 4.43 -37.84 8.52
N LEU A 315 3.92 -36.60 8.43
CA LEU A 315 4.06 -35.61 9.50
C LEU A 315 3.27 -36.01 10.75
N ASN A 316 3.95 -36.02 11.89
CA ASN A 316 3.31 -36.09 13.20
C ASN A 316 2.74 -34.72 13.65
N GLU A 317 1.97 -34.68 14.73
CA GLU A 317 1.32 -33.44 15.19
C GLU A 317 2.31 -32.33 15.59
N SER A 318 3.49 -32.68 16.10
CA SER A 318 4.54 -31.69 16.41
C SER A 318 5.13 -31.12 15.13
N GLU A 319 5.41 -31.96 14.13
CA GLU A 319 5.95 -31.52 12.84
C GLU A 319 4.96 -30.67 12.06
N LYS A 320 3.67 -31.05 12.05
CA LYS A 320 2.60 -30.21 11.48
C LYS A 320 2.61 -28.82 12.11
N ARG A 321 2.77 -28.72 13.42
CA ARG A 321 2.83 -27.41 14.08
C ARG A 321 4.03 -26.59 13.60
N GLU A 322 5.23 -27.18 13.57
CA GLU A 322 6.44 -26.46 13.14
C GLU A 322 6.38 -26.06 11.66
N VAL A 323 5.87 -26.93 10.77
CA VAL A 323 5.67 -26.61 9.36
C VAL A 323 4.60 -25.51 9.19
N ALA A 324 3.48 -25.57 9.91
CA ALA A 324 2.44 -24.55 9.82
C ALA A 324 2.95 -23.15 10.20
N LYS A 325 3.86 -23.04 11.18
CA LYS A 325 4.48 -21.76 11.57
C LYS A 325 5.28 -21.11 10.45
N LEU A 326 5.84 -21.88 9.53
CA LEU A 326 6.56 -21.33 8.38
C LEU A 326 5.64 -20.51 7.45
N PHE A 327 4.33 -20.75 7.49
CA PHE A 327 3.33 -19.98 6.76
C PHE A 327 2.81 -18.74 7.50
N SER A 328 3.30 -18.45 8.72
CA SER A 328 2.94 -17.24 9.46
C SER A 328 3.13 -15.92 8.68
N PRO A 329 4.14 -15.77 7.79
CA PRO A 329 4.30 -14.54 7.02
C PRO A 329 3.11 -14.25 6.09
N LEU A 330 2.44 -15.28 5.53
CA LEU A 330 1.23 -15.07 4.71
C LEU A 330 0.13 -14.33 5.48
N ARG A 331 0.05 -14.55 6.79
CA ARG A 331 -0.88 -13.84 7.67
C ARG A 331 -0.34 -12.47 8.05
N GLN A 332 0.90 -12.41 8.54
CA GLN A 332 1.53 -11.17 9.02
C GLN A 332 1.54 -10.07 7.94
N TYR A 333 1.73 -10.47 6.68
CA TYR A 333 1.81 -9.58 5.53
C TYR A 333 0.53 -9.55 4.68
N ASN A 334 -0.52 -10.27 5.10
CA ASN A 334 -1.81 -10.35 4.41
C ASN A 334 -1.67 -10.72 2.91
N ILE A 335 -0.89 -11.76 2.63
CA ILE A 335 -0.74 -12.35 1.29
C ILE A 335 -1.98 -13.22 1.05
N THR A 336 -2.96 -12.68 0.32
CA THR A 336 -4.31 -13.27 0.21
C THR A 336 -4.50 -14.22 -0.96
N ASN A 337 -3.54 -14.29 -1.88
CA ASN A 337 -3.61 -15.13 -3.07
C ASN A 337 -3.09 -16.56 -2.85
N VAL A 338 -2.73 -16.93 -1.61
CA VAL A 338 -2.30 -18.29 -1.25
C VAL A 338 -3.40 -18.99 -0.45
N VAL A 339 -3.86 -20.13 -0.96
CA VAL A 339 -4.83 -21.04 -0.33
C VAL A 339 -4.06 -22.16 0.37
N LEU A 340 -4.35 -22.36 1.66
CA LEU A 340 -3.62 -23.29 2.52
C LEU A 340 -4.49 -24.48 2.94
N PRO A 341 -3.94 -25.71 3.00
CA PRO A 341 -4.58 -26.87 3.59
C PRO A 341 -5.24 -26.56 4.93
N SER A 342 -6.36 -27.21 5.20
CA SER A 342 -7.19 -26.94 6.38
C SER A 342 -6.38 -27.05 7.68
N TRP A 343 -5.47 -28.02 7.79
CA TRP A 343 -4.66 -28.21 9.00
C TRP A 343 -3.70 -27.02 9.23
N ILE A 344 -3.05 -26.48 8.19
CA ILE A 344 -2.20 -25.28 8.31
C ILE A 344 -3.07 -24.08 8.71
N SER A 345 -4.20 -23.90 8.03
CA SER A 345 -5.12 -22.78 8.30
C SER A 345 -5.63 -22.77 9.74
N ILE A 346 -6.03 -23.93 10.27
CA ILE A 346 -6.52 -24.09 11.65
C ILE A 346 -5.42 -23.73 12.65
N TRP A 347 -4.18 -24.17 12.43
CA TRP A 347 -3.05 -23.83 13.29
C TRP A 347 -2.81 -22.32 13.36
N LEU A 348 -2.79 -21.65 12.19
CA LEU A 348 -2.57 -20.21 12.13
C LEU A 348 -3.66 -19.40 12.85
N VAL A 349 -4.92 -19.84 12.82
CA VAL A 349 -6.03 -19.19 13.54
C VAL A 349 -5.96 -19.45 15.06
N THR A 350 -5.53 -20.65 15.45
CA THR A 350 -5.46 -21.04 16.85
C THR A 350 -4.36 -20.26 17.58
N GLU A 351 -3.18 -20.09 16.98
CA GLU A 351 -2.12 -19.26 17.59
C GLU A 351 -2.53 -17.79 17.76
N ASP A 352 -3.25 -17.19 16.80
CA ASP A 352 -3.78 -15.83 16.98
C ASP A 352 -4.73 -15.71 18.17
N THR A 353 -5.61 -16.69 18.32
CA THR A 353 -6.59 -16.68 19.42
C THR A 353 -5.86 -16.75 20.75
N LEU A 354 -4.80 -17.57 20.84
CA LEU A 354 -3.96 -17.67 22.02
C LEU A 354 -3.17 -16.39 22.26
N ASP A 355 -2.53 -15.81 21.24
CA ASP A 355 -1.78 -14.56 21.34
C ASP A 355 -2.69 -13.38 21.73
N TYR A 356 -3.91 -13.32 21.20
CA TYR A 356 -4.91 -12.31 21.56
C TYR A 356 -5.39 -12.47 23.00
N MET A 357 -5.65 -13.71 23.44
CA MET A 357 -6.04 -14.01 24.82
C MET A 357 -4.90 -13.78 25.82
N CYS A 358 -3.65 -13.94 25.41
CA CYS A 358 -2.47 -13.75 26.25
C CYS A 358 -1.87 -12.33 26.18
N GLY A 359 -2.13 -11.57 25.11
CA GLY A 359 -1.58 -10.23 24.84
C GLY A 359 -2.50 -9.06 25.19
N GLY A 360 -3.62 -9.31 25.86
CA GLY A 360 -4.60 -8.31 26.29
C GLY A 360 -4.17 -7.40 27.44
N ILE A 361 -3.02 -6.73 27.35
CA ILE A 361 -2.77 -5.45 28.03
C ILE A 361 -2.03 -4.55 27.04
N PRO A 362 -2.71 -3.61 26.38
CA PRO A 362 -2.01 -2.55 25.66
C PRO A 362 -1.38 -1.62 26.71
N ASN A 363 -0.06 -1.57 26.75
CA ASN A 363 0.61 -0.43 27.36
C ASN A 363 0.34 0.78 26.47
N SER A 364 -0.40 1.71 27.07
CA SER A 364 -0.73 3.07 26.62
C SER A 364 0.43 3.87 26.08
#